data_AF-A0A944HAU5-F1
#
_entry.id   AF-A0A944HAU5-F1
#
_cell.length_a   1.000
_cell.length_b   1.000
_cell.length_c   1.000
_cell.angle_alpha   90.00
_cell.angle_beta   90.00
_cell.angle_gamma   90.00
#
_symmetry.space_group_name_H-M   'P 1'
#
loop_
_entity.id
_entity.type
_entity.pdbx_description
1 polymer ?
#
loop_
_entity_poly.entity_id
_entity_poly.type
_entity_poly.pdbx_seq_one_letter_code
_entity_poly.pdbx_strand_id
1 'polypeptide(L)'
;MTQITTMTPDVLQAIEHVGRLGRRDFLKFSAAAAGLAAAGGLFAPLASAADLPPGIRHLSGPEYAVFHRLMEVALPTRGTALVPTARIPVLQTLDGALLATMEAHILKGLKGGIAYFNEGPTAMFGKPFVALSDIEARAFCDIWADSDELPQRALVVGLKKLVGLAYWANPPTWAPLGYDGPVTDKWNLKSLGNAPMPTA
;
A
#
# COMPACT_ATOMS: atom_id res chain seq x y z
N MET A 1 38.37 26.83 1.60
CA MET A 1 38.34 25.93 2.77
C MET A 1 36.93 25.37 2.89
N THR A 2 36.72 24.12 2.49
CA THR A 2 35.40 23.46 2.50
C THR A 2 35.29 22.65 3.78
N GLN A 3 34.42 23.05 4.69
CA GLN A 3 34.12 22.28 5.91
C GLN A 3 33.26 21.07 5.52
N ILE A 4 33.79 19.88 5.79
CA ILE A 4 33.07 18.61 5.72
C ILE A 4 32.14 18.59 6.93
N THR A 5 30.83 18.59 6.71
CA THR A 5 29.82 18.42 7.78
C THR A 5 30.01 17.04 8.41
N THR A 6 30.67 17.00 9.56
CA THR A 6 30.75 15.82 10.43
C THR A 6 29.34 15.52 10.94
N MET A 7 28.74 14.43 10.47
CA MET A 7 27.47 13.92 10.99
C MET A 7 27.63 13.57 12.47
N THR A 8 26.64 13.93 13.29
CA THR A 8 26.68 13.71 14.75
C THR A 8 26.64 12.22 15.08
N PRO A 9 27.23 11.78 16.22
CA PRO A 9 27.26 10.38 16.64
C PRO A 9 25.88 9.72 16.70
N ASP A 10 24.84 10.50 17.04
CA ASP A 10 23.46 10.04 17.14
C ASP A 10 22.87 9.65 15.77
N VAL A 11 23.25 10.37 14.71
CA VAL A 11 22.84 10.07 13.33
C VAL A 11 23.51 8.78 12.84
N LEU A 12 24.78 8.57 13.19
CA LEU A 12 25.50 7.33 12.88
C LEU A 12 24.91 6.14 13.64
N GLN A 13 24.53 6.32 14.90
CA GLN A 13 23.83 5.28 15.68
C GLN A 13 22.46 4.96 15.10
N ALA A 14 21.68 5.95 14.67
CA ALA A 14 20.38 5.73 14.04
C ALA A 14 20.51 4.93 12.73
N ILE A 15 21.52 5.25 11.90
CA ILE A 15 21.82 4.52 10.66
C ILE A 15 22.24 3.08 10.96
N GLU A 16 23.07 2.85 11.98
CA GLU A 16 23.46 1.50 12.41
C GLU A 16 22.26 0.69 12.93
N HIS A 17 21.37 1.34 13.68
CA HIS A 17 20.17 0.72 14.23
C HIS A 17 19.19 0.30 13.12
N VAL A 18 18.98 1.18 12.13
CA VAL A 18 18.17 0.89 10.93
C VAL A 18 18.79 -0.24 10.09
N GLY A 19 20.13 -0.26 9.95
CA GLY A 19 20.85 -1.33 9.25
C GLY A 19 20.73 -2.71 9.91
N ARG A 20 20.59 -2.77 11.24
CA ARG A 20 20.39 -4.02 12.00
C ARG A 20 18.94 -4.50 12.03
N LEU A 21 17.97 -3.58 12.00
CA LEU A 21 16.54 -3.89 11.87
C LEU A 21 16.24 -4.59 10.54
N GLY A 22 16.76 -4.08 9.42
CA GLY A 22 16.49 -4.62 8.08
C GLY A 22 16.83 -6.10 7.90
N ARG A 23 17.93 -6.61 8.48
CA ARG A 23 18.31 -8.03 8.34
C ARG A 23 17.55 -8.96 9.29
N ARG A 24 17.35 -8.56 10.55
CA ARG A 24 16.66 -9.39 11.55
C ARG A 24 15.15 -9.42 11.31
N ASP A 25 14.57 -8.31 10.90
CA ASP A 25 13.16 -8.25 10.57
C ASP A 25 12.88 -8.95 9.24
N PHE A 26 13.80 -8.88 8.27
CA PHE A 26 13.74 -9.71 7.06
C PHE A 26 13.85 -11.22 7.35
N LEU A 27 14.70 -11.63 8.29
CA LEU A 27 14.81 -13.03 8.72
C LEU A 27 13.58 -13.50 9.50
N LYS A 28 13.01 -12.67 10.38
CA LYS A 28 11.72 -12.96 11.04
C LYS A 28 10.59 -13.06 10.02
N PHE A 29 10.58 -12.17 9.03
CA PHE A 29 9.58 -12.14 7.96
C PHE A 29 9.67 -13.38 7.05
N SER A 30 10.87 -13.84 6.73
CA SER A 30 11.08 -15.08 5.95
C SER A 30 10.82 -16.36 6.78
N ALA A 31 11.11 -16.36 8.08
CA ALA A 31 10.77 -17.47 8.98
C ALA A 31 9.24 -17.60 9.20
N ALA A 32 8.52 -16.48 9.34
CA ALA A 32 7.06 -16.47 9.42
C ALA A 32 6.42 -17.00 8.11
N ALA A 33 6.97 -16.62 6.96
CA ALA A 33 6.51 -17.13 5.66
C ALA A 33 6.79 -18.64 5.47
N ALA A 34 7.90 -19.16 5.99
CA ALA A 34 8.23 -20.59 5.90
C ALA A 34 7.41 -21.46 6.89
N GLY A 35 7.07 -20.94 8.08
CA GLY A 35 6.24 -21.67 9.05
C GLY A 35 4.78 -21.85 8.64
N LEU A 36 4.24 -20.95 7.82
CA LEU A 36 2.85 -20.97 7.36
C LEU A 36 2.56 -22.01 6.27
N ALA A 37 3.60 -22.55 5.61
CA ALA A 37 3.43 -23.63 4.63
C ALA A 37 3.22 -25.02 5.28
N ALA A 38 3.54 -25.18 6.57
CA ALA A 38 3.54 -26.49 7.23
C ALA A 38 2.41 -26.70 8.27
N ALA A 39 1.70 -25.66 8.69
CA ALA A 39 0.70 -25.75 9.77
C ALA A 39 -0.74 -25.41 9.39
N GLY A 40 -1.01 -25.02 8.13
CA GLY A 40 -2.34 -24.61 7.65
C GLY A 40 -3.20 -25.75 7.07
N GLY A 41 -2.99 -26.99 7.51
CA GLY A 41 -3.87 -28.10 7.17
C GLY A 41 -5.17 -27.99 7.97
N LEU A 42 -6.30 -27.91 7.26
CA LEU A 42 -7.69 -27.99 7.72
C LEU A 42 -8.42 -26.64 7.88
N PHE A 43 -9.18 -26.32 6.81
CA PHE A 43 -10.31 -25.37 6.76
C PHE A 43 -10.00 -23.86 6.70
N ALA A 44 -9.27 -23.42 5.68
CA ALA A 44 -9.60 -22.15 5.03
C ALA A 44 -10.41 -22.48 3.76
N PRO A 45 -11.62 -21.90 3.54
CA PRO A 45 -12.19 -21.93 2.21
C PRO A 45 -11.18 -21.24 1.31
N LEU A 46 -10.59 -22.00 0.39
CA LEU A 46 -9.89 -21.43 -0.74
C LEU A 46 -10.87 -20.45 -1.36
N ALA A 47 -10.62 -19.15 -1.21
CA ALA A 47 -11.17 -18.19 -2.14
C ALA A 47 -10.76 -18.73 -3.50
N SER A 48 -11.71 -19.33 -4.24
CA SER A 48 -11.52 -19.70 -5.63
C SER A 48 -10.78 -18.55 -6.27
N ALA A 49 -9.68 -18.83 -6.94
CA ALA A 49 -8.96 -17.83 -7.71
C ALA A 49 -9.99 -17.21 -8.65
N ALA A 50 -10.59 -16.11 -8.22
CA ALA A 50 -11.49 -15.33 -9.03
C ALA A 50 -10.62 -14.92 -10.21
N ASP A 51 -11.09 -15.19 -11.43
CA ASP A 51 -10.39 -14.76 -12.62
C ASP A 51 -10.06 -13.28 -12.43
N LEU A 52 -8.76 -12.99 -12.34
CA LEU A 52 -8.29 -11.64 -12.11
C LEU A 52 -8.84 -10.78 -13.24
N PRO A 53 -9.38 -9.58 -12.95
CA PRO A 53 -9.85 -8.71 -14.00
C PRO A 53 -8.75 -8.47 -15.05
N PRO A 54 -9.13 -8.30 -16.33
CA PRO A 54 -8.16 -8.02 -17.37
C PRO A 54 -7.32 -6.79 -17.00
N GLY A 55 -6.02 -6.87 -17.25
CA GLY A 55 -5.06 -5.79 -16.97
C GLY A 55 -4.27 -5.92 -15.66
N ILE A 56 -4.63 -6.85 -14.77
CA ILE A 56 -3.82 -7.17 -13.59
C ILE A 56 -2.66 -8.10 -13.99
N ARG A 57 -1.41 -7.72 -13.66
CA ARG A 57 -0.20 -8.47 -14.06
C ARG A 57 0.74 -8.80 -12.90
N HIS A 58 0.81 -7.95 -11.88
CA HIS A 58 1.76 -8.08 -10.78
C HIS A 58 1.13 -8.64 -9.50
N LEU A 59 -0.19 -8.48 -9.33
CA LEU A 59 -0.95 -9.07 -8.23
C LEU A 59 -1.35 -10.52 -8.50
N SER A 60 -1.27 -11.35 -7.46
CA SER A 60 -1.97 -12.65 -7.42
C SER A 60 -3.42 -12.48 -6.97
N GLY A 61 -4.25 -13.52 -7.15
CA GLY A 61 -5.66 -13.54 -6.70
C GLY A 61 -5.85 -13.13 -5.23
N PRO A 62 -5.13 -13.73 -4.27
CA PRO A 62 -5.20 -13.34 -2.87
C PRO A 62 -4.75 -11.89 -2.61
N GLU A 63 -3.68 -11.43 -3.25
CA GLU A 63 -3.20 -10.06 -3.10
C GLU A 63 -4.21 -9.05 -3.64
N TYR A 64 -4.82 -9.36 -4.79
CA TYR A 64 -5.90 -8.57 -5.38
C TYR A 64 -7.11 -8.50 -4.44
N ALA A 65 -7.50 -9.62 -3.82
CA ALA A 65 -8.64 -9.65 -2.89
C ALA A 65 -8.42 -8.73 -1.69
N VAL A 66 -7.21 -8.69 -1.12
CA VAL A 66 -6.87 -7.78 -0.02
C VAL A 66 -6.98 -6.32 -0.45
N PHE A 67 -6.39 -5.95 -1.59
CA PHE A 67 -6.48 -4.57 -2.09
C PHE A 67 -7.90 -4.18 -2.47
N HIS A 68 -8.67 -5.09 -3.05
CA HIS A 68 -10.08 -4.88 -3.36
C HIS A 68 -10.89 -4.63 -2.10
N ARG A 69 -10.74 -5.48 -1.08
CA ARG A 69 -11.41 -5.29 0.20
C ARG A 69 -11.00 -3.97 0.86
N LEU A 70 -9.69 -3.66 0.84
CA LEU A 70 -9.17 -2.43 1.43
C LEU A 70 -9.71 -1.20 0.70
N MET A 71 -9.81 -1.24 -0.63
CA MET A 71 -10.41 -0.19 -1.46
C MET A 71 -11.87 0.07 -1.06
N GLU A 72 -12.68 -0.97 -0.90
CA GLU A 72 -14.09 -0.81 -0.51
C GLU A 72 -14.25 -0.13 0.87
N VAL A 73 -13.38 -0.46 1.83
CA VAL A 73 -13.53 0.03 3.21
C VAL A 73 -12.83 1.36 3.45
N ALA A 74 -11.71 1.63 2.76
CA ALA A 74 -10.90 2.84 2.93
C ALA A 74 -11.35 4.01 2.04
N LEU A 75 -12.06 3.74 0.93
CA LEU A 75 -12.58 4.77 0.03
C LEU A 75 -14.13 4.82 0.08
N PRO A 76 -14.74 5.49 1.07
CA PRO A 76 -16.19 5.58 1.20
C PRO A 76 -16.77 6.57 0.18
N THR A 77 -16.78 6.18 -1.10
CA THR A 77 -17.35 6.99 -2.20
C THR A 77 -18.88 6.97 -2.21
N ARG A 78 -19.49 5.94 -1.62
CA ARG A 78 -20.95 5.76 -1.54
C ARG A 78 -21.59 6.92 -0.76
N GLY A 79 -22.60 7.55 -1.36
CA GLY A 79 -23.32 8.67 -0.73
C GLY A 79 -22.55 10.01 -0.75
N THR A 80 -21.43 10.07 -1.46
CA THR A 80 -20.64 11.30 -1.65
C THR A 80 -20.69 11.74 -3.12
N ALA A 81 -20.15 12.93 -3.41
CA ALA A 81 -19.95 13.40 -4.79
C ALA A 81 -18.77 12.70 -5.50
N LEU A 82 -17.97 11.91 -4.78
CA LEU A 82 -16.80 11.24 -5.34
C LEU A 82 -17.20 10.13 -6.31
N VAL A 83 -16.35 9.89 -7.33
CA VAL A 83 -16.60 8.86 -8.34
C VAL A 83 -16.58 7.47 -7.70
N PRO A 84 -17.63 6.64 -7.87
CA PRO A 84 -17.64 5.27 -7.36
C PRO A 84 -16.46 4.45 -7.90
N THR A 85 -15.80 3.69 -7.02
CA THR A 85 -14.64 2.85 -7.39
C THR A 85 -14.95 1.82 -8.47
N ALA A 86 -16.20 1.35 -8.57
CA ALA A 86 -16.65 0.42 -9.61
C ALA A 86 -16.68 1.03 -11.04
N ARG A 87 -16.58 2.36 -11.18
CA ARG A 87 -16.61 3.05 -12.48
C ARG A 87 -15.22 3.39 -13.04
N ILE A 88 -14.17 3.08 -12.30
CA ILE A 88 -12.79 3.42 -12.66
C ILE A 88 -11.85 2.25 -12.33
N PRO A 89 -10.76 2.08 -13.09
CA PRO A 89 -9.88 0.91 -12.98
C PRO A 89 -8.84 1.05 -11.86
N VAL A 90 -9.27 1.32 -10.61
CA VAL A 90 -8.37 1.63 -9.48
C VAL A 90 -7.27 0.58 -9.29
N LEU A 91 -7.63 -0.71 -9.30
CA LEU A 91 -6.67 -1.78 -9.02
C LEU A 91 -5.75 -2.08 -10.21
N GLN A 92 -6.20 -1.84 -11.44
CA GLN A 92 -5.33 -1.87 -12.61
C GLN A 92 -4.34 -0.70 -12.59
N THR A 93 -4.78 0.50 -12.15
CA THR A 93 -3.89 1.64 -11.92
C THR A 93 -2.86 1.31 -10.84
N LEU A 94 -3.29 0.71 -9.73
CA LEU A 94 -2.38 0.27 -8.67
C LEU A 94 -1.34 -0.72 -9.20
N ASP A 95 -1.78 -1.76 -9.91
CA ASP A 95 -0.90 -2.80 -10.46
C ASP A 95 0.08 -2.24 -11.50
N GLY A 96 -0.42 -1.49 -12.47
CA GLY A 96 0.34 -1.05 -13.64
C GLY A 96 1.16 0.22 -13.43
N ALA A 97 0.73 1.14 -12.57
CA ALA A 97 1.41 2.43 -12.38
C ALA A 97 2.21 2.51 -11.07
N LEU A 98 1.85 1.71 -10.05
CA LEU A 98 2.55 1.73 -8.77
C LEU A 98 3.38 0.47 -8.55
N LEU A 99 2.79 -0.73 -8.71
CA LEU A 99 3.52 -1.98 -8.44
C LEU A 99 4.53 -2.31 -9.54
N ALA A 100 4.19 -2.07 -10.81
CA ALA A 100 5.07 -2.32 -11.94
C ALA A 100 6.38 -1.52 -11.89
N THR A 101 6.40 -0.39 -11.19
CA THR A 101 7.58 0.49 -11.06
C THR A 101 8.41 0.21 -9.81
N MET A 102 8.00 -0.75 -8.98
CA MET A 102 8.76 -1.11 -7.77
C MET A 102 9.94 -2.00 -8.11
N GLU A 103 11.06 -1.75 -7.44
CA GLU A 103 12.19 -2.68 -7.42
C GLU A 103 11.75 -4.07 -6.94
N ALA A 104 12.26 -5.13 -7.57
CA ALA A 104 11.78 -6.50 -7.34
C ALA A 104 11.82 -6.93 -5.86
N HIS A 105 12.85 -6.49 -5.12
CA HIS A 105 12.98 -6.81 -3.70
C HIS A 105 11.95 -6.05 -2.83
N ILE A 106 11.56 -4.84 -3.22
CA ILE A 106 10.52 -4.04 -2.57
C ILE A 106 9.15 -4.68 -2.84
N LEU A 107 8.87 -5.03 -4.09
CA LEU A 107 7.62 -5.69 -4.46
C LEU A 107 7.46 -7.03 -3.73
N LYS A 108 8.53 -7.82 -3.62
CA LYS A 108 8.52 -9.08 -2.86
C LYS A 108 8.23 -8.84 -1.37
N GLY A 109 8.84 -7.82 -0.76
CA GLY A 109 8.57 -7.44 0.63
C GLY A 109 7.12 -6.99 0.83
N LEU A 110 6.58 -6.18 -0.09
CA LEU A 110 5.18 -5.77 -0.07
C LEU A 110 4.22 -6.96 -0.16
N LYS A 111 4.47 -7.92 -1.06
CA LYS A 111 3.64 -9.13 -1.21
C LYS A 111 3.53 -9.94 0.09
N GLY A 112 4.64 -10.16 0.79
CA GLY A 112 4.57 -10.82 2.10
C GLY A 112 3.90 -9.93 3.16
N GLY A 113 4.04 -8.60 3.08
CA GLY A 113 3.32 -7.66 3.93
C GLY A 113 1.80 -7.69 3.73
N ILE A 114 1.34 -7.88 2.49
CA ILE A 114 -0.07 -8.07 2.15
C ILE A 114 -0.62 -9.35 2.77
N ALA A 115 0.13 -10.46 2.68
CA ALA A 115 -0.27 -11.71 3.32
C ALA A 115 -0.35 -11.56 4.85
N TYR A 116 0.64 -10.91 5.47
CA TYR A 116 0.62 -10.61 6.91
C TYR A 116 -0.57 -9.72 7.31
N PHE A 117 -0.86 -8.68 6.52
CA PHE A 117 -2.03 -7.82 6.73
C PHE A 117 -3.33 -8.60 6.63
N ASN A 118 -3.44 -9.54 5.68
CA ASN A 118 -4.63 -10.36 5.52
C ASN A 118 -4.89 -11.26 6.73
N GLU A 119 -3.85 -11.85 7.31
CA GLU A 119 -3.98 -12.74 8.47
C GLU A 119 -4.06 -11.99 9.81
N GLY A 120 -3.63 -10.73 9.85
CA GLY A 120 -3.61 -9.90 11.05
C GLY A 120 -4.89 -9.87 11.88
N PRO A 121 -6.10 -9.74 11.27
CA PRO A 121 -7.34 -9.69 12.02
C PRO A 121 -7.77 -11.04 12.59
N THR A 122 -7.18 -12.16 12.18
CA THR A 122 -7.56 -13.49 12.66
C THR A 122 -7.43 -13.60 14.19
N ALA A 123 -6.44 -12.93 14.79
CA ALA A 123 -6.26 -12.92 16.24
C ALA A 123 -7.38 -12.18 17.00
N MET A 124 -8.09 -11.24 16.36
CA MET A 124 -9.09 -10.37 16.98
C MET A 124 -10.53 -10.72 16.58
N PHE A 125 -10.72 -11.11 15.32
CA PHE A 125 -12.02 -11.33 14.70
C PHE A 125 -12.22 -12.79 14.23
N GLY A 126 -11.22 -13.66 14.39
CA GLY A 126 -11.29 -15.08 14.03
C GLY A 126 -11.32 -15.36 12.52
N LYS A 127 -11.09 -14.36 11.68
CA LYS A 127 -11.15 -14.46 10.21
C LYS A 127 -10.14 -13.50 9.54
N PRO A 128 -9.68 -13.80 8.32
CA PRO A 128 -8.77 -12.93 7.59
C PRO A 128 -9.46 -11.64 7.15
N PHE A 129 -8.67 -10.62 6.80
CA PHE A 129 -9.13 -9.28 6.43
C PHE A 129 -10.19 -9.29 5.32
N VAL A 130 -9.95 -10.09 4.27
CA VAL A 130 -10.88 -10.23 3.14
C VAL A 130 -12.28 -10.74 3.54
N ALA A 131 -12.39 -11.42 4.68
CA ALA A 131 -13.65 -11.97 5.18
C ALA A 131 -14.35 -11.06 6.22
N LEU A 132 -13.73 -9.96 6.63
CA LEU A 132 -14.32 -9.03 7.60
C LEU A 132 -15.50 -8.25 7.01
N SER A 133 -16.50 -7.96 7.84
CA SER A 133 -17.53 -6.96 7.53
C SER A 133 -16.93 -5.56 7.42
N ASP A 134 -17.67 -4.60 6.84
CA ASP A 134 -17.18 -3.22 6.67
C ASP A 134 -16.82 -2.56 8.02
N ILE A 135 -17.58 -2.87 9.07
CA ILE A 135 -17.34 -2.34 10.42
C ILE A 135 -16.08 -2.94 11.01
N GLU A 136 -15.93 -4.27 10.96
CA GLU A 136 -14.75 -4.97 11.48
C GLU A 136 -13.48 -4.58 10.71
N ALA A 137 -13.55 -4.45 9.39
CA ALA A 137 -12.41 -4.09 8.56
C ALA A 137 -11.91 -2.67 8.86
N ARG A 138 -12.82 -1.71 9.07
CA ARG A 138 -12.46 -0.35 9.50
C ARG A 138 -11.86 -0.36 10.89
N ALA A 139 -12.50 -1.04 11.85
CA ALA A 139 -11.98 -1.17 13.21
C ALA A 139 -10.57 -1.80 13.23
N PHE A 140 -10.35 -2.87 12.46
CA PHE A 140 -9.02 -3.46 12.31
C PHE A 140 -8.00 -2.46 11.77
N CYS A 141 -8.37 -1.72 10.71
CA CYS A 141 -7.48 -0.74 10.11
C CYS A 141 -7.13 0.41 11.06
N ASP A 142 -8.06 0.81 11.93
CA ASP A 142 -7.85 1.88 12.90
C ASP A 142 -6.97 1.37 14.06
N ILE A 143 -7.23 0.17 14.57
CA ILE A 143 -6.41 -0.45 15.61
C ILE A 143 -4.96 -0.65 15.13
N TRP A 144 -4.75 -1.12 13.90
CA TRP A 144 -3.41 -1.25 13.35
C TRP A 144 -2.72 0.09 13.10
N ALA A 145 -3.49 1.14 12.80
CA ALA A 145 -2.93 2.48 12.62
C ALA A 145 -2.46 3.08 13.95
N ASP A 146 -3.14 2.75 15.04
CA ASP A 146 -2.85 3.21 16.40
C ASP A 146 -1.97 2.22 17.21
N SER A 147 -1.52 1.13 16.59
CA SER A 147 -0.71 0.09 17.25
C SER A 147 0.68 0.57 17.66
N ASP A 148 1.21 0.10 18.79
CA ASP A 148 2.61 0.34 19.19
C ASP A 148 3.62 -0.35 18.25
N GLU A 149 3.18 -1.37 17.50
CA GLU A 149 4.01 -2.11 16.57
C GLU A 149 4.22 -1.36 15.25
N LEU A 150 5.46 -0.90 15.03
CA LEU A 150 5.84 -0.16 13.81
C LEU A 150 5.46 -0.88 12.50
N PRO A 151 5.65 -2.21 12.36
CA PRO A 151 5.24 -2.92 11.14
C PRO A 151 3.74 -2.84 10.86
N GLN A 152 2.89 -2.88 11.89
CA GLN A 152 1.43 -2.82 11.72
C GLN A 152 1.00 -1.45 11.21
N ARG A 153 1.47 -0.38 11.87
CA ARG A 153 1.20 1.00 11.44
C ARG A 153 1.70 1.27 10.03
N ALA A 154 2.94 0.88 9.75
CA ALA A 154 3.57 1.10 8.44
C ALA A 154 2.80 0.40 7.32
N LEU A 155 2.37 -0.85 7.54
CA LEU A 155 1.62 -1.61 6.55
C LEU A 155 0.22 -1.02 6.31
N VAL A 156 -0.57 -0.77 7.35
CA VAL A 156 -1.94 -0.26 7.13
C VAL A 156 -1.93 1.11 6.46
N VAL A 157 -1.02 2.00 6.87
CA VAL A 157 -0.87 3.33 6.25
C VAL A 157 -0.35 3.19 4.82
N GLY A 158 0.66 2.35 4.59
CA GLY A 158 1.23 2.12 3.27
C GLY A 158 0.21 1.59 2.27
N LEU A 159 -0.55 0.55 2.66
CA LEU A 159 -1.58 -0.05 1.81
C LEU A 159 -2.73 0.94 1.54
N LYS A 160 -3.21 1.67 2.55
CA LYS A 160 -4.22 2.74 2.37
C LYS A 160 -3.72 3.82 1.40
N LYS A 161 -2.45 4.23 1.50
CA LYS A 161 -1.84 5.22 0.60
C LYS A 161 -1.74 4.71 -0.84
N LEU A 162 -1.33 3.45 -1.06
CA LEU A 162 -1.27 2.87 -2.40
C LEU A 162 -2.65 2.87 -3.06
N VAL A 163 -3.68 2.45 -2.33
CA VAL A 163 -5.08 2.46 -2.81
C VAL A 163 -5.55 3.89 -3.10
N GLY A 164 -5.32 4.82 -2.19
CA GLY A 164 -5.70 6.23 -2.36
C GLY A 164 -5.00 6.89 -3.54
N LEU A 165 -3.69 6.69 -3.69
CA LEU A 165 -2.92 7.20 -4.84
C LEU A 165 -3.44 6.61 -6.16
N ALA A 166 -3.73 5.31 -6.20
CA ALA A 166 -4.28 4.68 -7.39
C ALA A 166 -5.67 5.24 -7.75
N TYR A 167 -6.52 5.53 -6.77
CA TYR A 167 -7.81 6.18 -6.99
C TYR A 167 -7.61 7.58 -7.59
N TRP A 168 -6.81 8.43 -6.95
CA TRP A 168 -6.58 9.81 -7.40
C TRP A 168 -5.75 9.92 -8.68
N ALA A 169 -5.02 8.88 -9.09
CA ALA A 169 -4.33 8.87 -10.38
C ALA A 169 -5.30 8.73 -11.57
N ASN A 170 -6.58 8.44 -11.34
CA ASN A 170 -7.60 8.37 -12.38
C ASN A 170 -8.21 9.77 -12.62
N PRO A 171 -8.03 10.40 -13.81
CA PRO A 171 -8.52 11.76 -14.09
C PRO A 171 -10.02 12.00 -13.80
N PRO A 172 -10.95 11.04 -14.03
CA PRO A 172 -12.36 11.24 -13.68
C PRO A 172 -12.61 11.58 -12.20
N THR A 173 -11.69 11.21 -11.29
CA THR A 173 -11.84 11.49 -9.85
C THR A 173 -11.61 12.96 -9.48
N TRP A 174 -11.05 13.76 -10.39
CA TRP A 174 -10.71 15.16 -10.13
C TRP A 174 -11.88 16.12 -10.29
N ALA A 175 -12.80 15.82 -11.21
CA ALA A 175 -13.92 16.70 -11.53
C ALA A 175 -14.83 17.01 -10.32
N PRO A 176 -15.18 16.03 -9.45
CA PRO A 176 -15.94 16.33 -8.22
C PRO A 176 -15.21 17.24 -7.23
N LEU A 177 -13.88 17.34 -7.33
CA LEU A 177 -13.06 18.23 -6.49
C LEU A 177 -12.96 19.65 -7.09
N GLY A 178 -13.51 19.89 -8.27
CA GLY A 178 -13.28 21.13 -9.02
C GLY A 178 -11.85 21.27 -9.54
N TYR A 179 -11.12 20.16 -9.64
CA TYR A 179 -9.76 20.14 -10.18
C TYR A 179 -9.79 19.74 -11.66
N ASP A 180 -9.37 20.67 -12.53
CA ASP A 180 -9.36 20.49 -13.99
C ASP A 180 -8.17 19.63 -14.50
N GLY A 181 -7.36 19.10 -13.60
CA GLY A 181 -6.11 18.42 -13.93
C GLY A 181 -4.88 19.35 -13.99
N PRO A 182 -3.70 18.80 -14.32
CA PRO A 182 -2.45 19.55 -14.33
C PRO A 182 -2.48 20.74 -15.30
N VAL A 183 -2.19 21.94 -14.78
CA VAL A 183 -2.17 23.17 -15.60
C VAL A 183 -1.09 23.15 -16.66
N THR A 184 -0.03 22.35 -16.47
CA THR A 184 1.05 22.19 -17.46
C THR A 184 0.51 21.69 -18.78
N ASP A 185 -0.41 20.73 -18.75
CA ASP A 185 -0.99 20.15 -19.95
C ASP A 185 -2.03 21.11 -20.53
N LYS A 186 -2.89 21.66 -19.67
CA LYS A 186 -3.96 22.61 -20.06
C LYS A 186 -3.40 23.86 -20.75
N TRP A 187 -2.27 24.37 -20.28
CA TRP A 187 -1.65 25.61 -20.78
C TRP A 187 -0.42 25.34 -21.65
N ASN A 188 -0.15 24.07 -21.99
CA ASN A 188 1.00 23.65 -22.79
C ASN A 188 2.33 24.22 -22.25
N LEU A 189 2.48 24.24 -20.93
CA LEU A 189 3.70 24.75 -20.27
C LEU A 189 4.82 23.73 -20.45
N LYS A 190 5.92 24.18 -21.06
CA LYS A 190 7.13 23.37 -21.17
C LYS A 190 7.72 23.13 -19.78
N SER A 191 7.89 21.86 -19.41
CA SER A 191 8.62 21.50 -18.18
C SER A 191 10.04 22.06 -18.25
N LEU A 192 10.40 22.85 -17.23
CA LEU A 192 11.75 23.42 -17.08
C LEU A 192 12.70 22.50 -16.30
N GLY A 193 12.24 21.29 -15.93
CA GLY A 193 12.98 20.38 -15.07
C GLY A 193 13.27 20.98 -13.69
N ASN A 194 14.43 20.65 -13.12
CA ASN A 194 14.94 21.26 -11.89
C ASN A 194 15.63 22.60 -12.20
N ALA A 195 14.88 23.56 -12.74
CA ALA A 195 15.42 24.91 -12.92
C ALA A 195 15.88 25.44 -11.54
N PRO A 196 17.08 26.04 -11.44
CA PRO A 196 17.54 26.62 -10.18
C PRO A 196 16.53 27.67 -9.69
N MET A 197 16.37 27.78 -8.37
CA MET A 197 15.50 28.80 -7.77
C MET A 197 15.87 30.19 -8.29
N PRO A 198 14.90 31.08 -8.54
CA PRO A 198 15.19 32.43 -9.00
C PRO A 198 16.11 33.14 -7.99
N THR A 199 17.25 33.64 -8.45
CA THR A 199 18.08 34.57 -7.67
C THR A 199 17.47 35.96 -7.83
N ALA A 200 16.85 36.47 -6.76
CA ALA A 200 16.43 37.85 -6.65
C ALA A 200 17.63 38.77 -6.38
#